data_AF-A0A2V8L5X8-F1
#
_entry.id   AF-A0A2V8L5X8-F1
#
_cell.length_a   1.000
_cell.length_b   1.000
_cell.length_c   1.000
_cell.angle_alpha   90.00
_cell.angle_beta   90.00
_cell.angle_gamma   90.00
#
_symmetry.space_group_name_H-M   'P 1'
#
loop_
_entity.id
_entity.type
_entity.pdbx_description
1 polymer ?
#
loop_
_entity_poly.entity_id
_entity_poly.type
_entity_poly.pdbx_seq_one_letter_code
_entity_poly.pdbx_strand_id
1 'polypeptide(L)'
;MLIYTVLALYGLLTISVLAYVRTRFRTATGILKTLQVEWDNADSRHAGFVGKAQEQIAKLAVPAPVVAAVKSAGLSFDLRNQVVAMGKKGFKPLEIARSCGLHEGDVDVLLSMARLQKS
;
A
#
# COMPACT_ATOMS: atom_id res chain seq x y z
N MET A 1 -60.64 14.47 -18.55
CA MET A 1 -59.93 15.30 -17.54
C MET A 1 -59.04 14.47 -16.62
N LEU A 2 -59.58 13.44 -15.93
CA LEU A 2 -58.81 12.58 -15.01
C LEU A 2 -57.56 11.88 -15.63
N ILE A 3 -57.64 11.45 -16.89
CA ILE A 3 -56.52 10.75 -17.55
C ILE A 3 -55.32 11.70 -17.76
N TYR A 4 -55.57 12.94 -18.16
CA TYR A 4 -54.52 13.93 -18.37
C TYR A 4 -53.89 14.39 -17.05
N THR A 5 -54.67 14.49 -15.98
CA THR A 5 -54.14 14.81 -14.65
C THR A 5 -53.28 13.69 -14.10
N VAL A 6 -53.67 12.43 -14.29
CA VAL A 6 -52.87 11.26 -13.90
C VAL A 6 -51.57 11.20 -14.71
N LEU A 7 -51.64 11.42 -16.03
CA LEU A 7 -50.46 11.44 -16.88
C LEU A 7 -49.48 12.57 -16.51
N ALA A 8 -50.00 13.77 -16.20
CA ALA A 8 -49.19 14.88 -15.71
C ALA A 8 -48.52 14.56 -14.37
N LEU A 9 -49.22 13.88 -13.46
CA LEU A 9 -48.70 13.52 -12.14
C LEU A 9 -47.58 12.48 -12.25
N TYR A 10 -47.72 11.48 -13.13
CA TYR A 10 -46.67 10.51 -13.45
C TYR A 10 -45.45 11.18 -14.12
N GLY A 11 -45.69 12.12 -15.04
CA GLY A 11 -44.61 12.92 -15.64
C GLY A 11 -43.85 13.72 -14.58
N LEU A 12 -44.56 14.34 -13.64
CA LEU A 12 -43.94 15.11 -12.56
C LEU A 12 -43.13 14.22 -11.62
N LEU A 13 -43.68 13.06 -11.25
CA LEU A 13 -43.01 12.05 -10.42
C LEU A 13 -41.69 11.57 -11.05
N THR A 14 -41.72 11.24 -12.33
CA THR A 14 -40.53 10.78 -13.05
C THR A 14 -39.46 11.87 -13.14
N ILE A 15 -39.83 13.12 -13.41
CA ILE A 15 -38.90 14.26 -13.42
C ILE A 15 -38.30 14.48 -12.02
N SER A 16 -39.11 14.41 -10.96
CA SER A 16 -38.64 14.56 -9.58
C SER A 16 -37.65 13.46 -9.19
N VAL A 17 -37.91 12.20 -9.56
CA VAL A 17 -36.99 11.08 -9.33
C VAL A 17 -35.68 11.28 -10.10
N LEU A 18 -35.76 11.69 -11.38
CA LEU A 18 -34.57 11.93 -12.20
C LEU A 18 -33.72 13.07 -11.63
N ALA A 19 -34.35 14.14 -11.17
CA ALA A 19 -33.68 15.27 -10.53
C ALA A 19 -33.00 14.85 -9.21
N TYR A 20 -33.68 14.04 -8.39
CA TYR A 20 -33.14 13.50 -7.13
C TYR A 20 -31.92 12.60 -7.36
N VAL A 21 -31.99 11.71 -8.36
CA VAL A 21 -30.86 10.85 -8.72
C VAL A 21 -29.70 11.70 -9.24
N ARG A 22 -29.96 12.67 -10.12
CA ARG A 22 -28.93 13.55 -10.67
C ARG A 22 -28.23 14.39 -9.60
N THR A 23 -28.95 14.89 -8.60
CA THR A 23 -28.33 15.64 -7.50
C THR A 23 -27.45 14.72 -6.64
N ARG A 24 -27.93 13.53 -6.26
CA ARG A 24 -27.12 12.53 -5.53
C ARG A 24 -25.86 12.12 -6.30
N PHE A 25 -25.95 11.90 -7.61
CA PHE A 25 -24.78 11.60 -8.45
C PHE A 25 -23.82 12.79 -8.55
N ARG A 26 -24.30 14.04 -8.61
CA ARG A 26 -23.44 15.23 -8.55
C ARG A 26 -22.68 15.32 -7.23
N THR A 27 -23.34 15.00 -6.11
CA THR A 27 -22.69 15.01 -4.79
C THR A 27 -21.62 13.93 -4.71
N ALA A 28 -21.92 12.70 -5.17
CA ALA A 28 -20.97 11.60 -5.19
C ALA A 28 -19.76 11.89 -6.10
N THR A 29 -19.99 12.47 -7.28
CA THR A 29 -18.91 12.87 -8.20
C THR A 29 -18.06 14.03 -7.66
N GLY A 30 -18.64 14.92 -6.87
CA GLY A 30 -17.89 15.95 -6.15
C GLY A 30 -16.90 15.35 -5.13
N ILE A 31 -17.37 14.37 -4.34
CA ILE A 31 -16.55 13.66 -3.35
C ILE A 31 -15.47 12.80 -4.03
N LEU A 32 -15.80 12.15 -5.15
CA LEU A 32 -14.83 11.40 -5.94
C LEU A 32 -13.71 12.29 -6.49
N LYS A 33 -14.05 13.50 -6.96
CA LYS A 33 -13.05 14.46 -7.44
C LYS A 33 -12.12 14.93 -6.32
N THR A 34 -12.65 15.20 -5.13
CA THR A 34 -11.79 15.60 -3.99
C THR A 34 -10.87 14.47 -3.57
N LEU A 35 -11.38 13.23 -3.51
CA LEU A 35 -10.56 12.05 -3.22
C LEU A 35 -9.48 11.81 -4.27
N GLN A 36 -9.79 12.00 -5.56
CA GLN A 36 -8.82 11.85 -6.64
C GLN A 36 -7.70 12.89 -6.54
N VAL A 37 -8.03 14.15 -6.21
CA VAL A 37 -7.05 15.21 -6.00
C VAL A 37 -6.18 14.94 -4.77
N GLU A 38 -6.76 14.44 -3.68
CA GLU A 38 -6.01 14.04 -2.50
C GLU A 38 -5.08 12.85 -2.78
N TRP A 39 -5.52 11.89 -3.58
CA TRP A 39 -4.71 10.76 -4.03
C TRP A 39 -3.50 11.21 -4.86
N ASP A 40 -3.72 12.10 -5.84
CA ASP A 40 -2.65 12.62 -6.71
C ASP A 40 -1.64 13.49 -5.93
N ASN A 41 -2.13 14.23 -4.93
CA ASN A 41 -1.29 15.01 -4.02
C ASN A 41 -0.52 14.11 -3.04
N ALA A 42 -1.12 13.00 -2.59
CA ALA A 42 -0.44 12.01 -1.76
C ALA A 42 0.65 11.26 -2.55
N ASP A 43 0.37 10.91 -3.81
CA ASP A 43 1.30 10.22 -4.70
C ASP A 43 2.53 11.10 -5.01
N SER A 44 2.31 12.36 -5.39
CA SER A 44 3.39 13.32 -5.62
C SER A 44 4.24 13.60 -4.37
N ARG A 45 3.62 13.67 -3.18
CA ARG A 45 4.35 13.76 -1.90
C ARG A 45 5.16 12.49 -1.61
N HIS A 46 4.60 11.31 -1.83
CA HIS A 46 5.31 10.04 -1.67
C HIS A 46 6.50 9.92 -2.61
N ALA A 47 6.35 10.29 -3.89
CA ALA A 47 7.45 10.33 -4.85
C ALA A 47 8.58 11.27 -4.38
N GLY A 48 8.22 12.43 -3.81
CA GLY A 48 9.19 13.36 -3.22
C GLY A 48 9.93 12.81 -2.00
N PHE A 49 9.25 12.06 -1.12
CA PHE A 49 9.88 11.39 0.02
C PHE A 49 10.79 10.24 -0.40
N VAL A 50 10.36 9.42 -1.37
CA VAL A 50 11.18 8.33 -1.92
C VAL A 50 12.41 8.90 -2.63
N GLY A 51 12.27 9.96 -3.41
CA GLY A 51 13.40 10.63 -4.07
C GLY A 51 14.42 11.19 -3.07
N LYS A 52 13.97 11.86 -2.00
CA LYS A 52 14.86 12.36 -0.94
C LYS A 52 15.50 11.24 -0.13
N ALA A 53 14.77 10.18 0.18
CA ALA A 53 15.32 9.00 0.83
C ALA A 53 16.37 8.32 -0.05
N GLN A 54 16.11 8.20 -1.35
CA GLN A 54 17.04 7.64 -2.32
C GLN A 54 18.29 8.50 -2.48
N GLU A 55 18.15 9.83 -2.45
CA GLU A 55 19.29 10.76 -2.51
C GLU A 55 20.14 10.72 -1.22
N GLN A 56 19.51 10.58 -0.05
CA GLN A 56 20.23 10.40 1.21
C GLN A 56 20.91 9.03 1.31
N ILE A 57 20.28 7.97 0.80
CA ILE A 57 20.89 6.63 0.68
C ILE A 57 22.08 6.66 -0.29
N ALA A 58 21.96 7.37 -1.42
CA ALA A 58 23.05 7.53 -2.38
C ALA A 58 24.24 8.30 -1.79
N LYS A 59 23.98 9.32 -0.94
CA LYS A 59 25.03 10.07 -0.23
C LYS A 59 25.65 9.29 0.93
N LEU A 60 24.94 8.34 1.53
CA LEU A 60 25.46 7.42 2.56
C LEU A 60 26.16 6.18 1.98
N ALA A 61 26.16 5.98 0.67
CA ALA A 61 26.75 4.81 0.03
C ALA A 61 28.29 4.87 0.03
N VAL A 62 28.89 4.49 1.16
CA VAL A 62 30.11 3.67 1.16
C VAL A 62 29.81 2.42 0.31
N PRO A 63 30.70 1.93 -0.57
CA PRO A 63 30.39 0.79 -1.42
C PRO A 63 30.35 -0.48 -0.56
N ALA A 64 29.16 -0.93 -0.16
CA ALA A 64 28.92 -2.26 0.41
C ALA A 64 27.42 -2.63 0.32
N PRO A 65 27.10 -3.92 0.15
CA PRO A 65 26.61 -4.52 -1.08
C PRO A 65 25.08 -4.35 -1.28
N VAL A 66 24.70 -3.83 -2.45
CA VAL A 66 23.32 -3.75 -2.99
C VAL A 66 22.67 -5.14 -3.20
N VAL A 67 23.38 -6.23 -2.88
CA VAL A 67 22.98 -7.60 -3.20
C VAL A 67 22.00 -8.21 -2.20
N ALA A 68 21.95 -7.74 -0.94
CA ALA A 68 21.14 -8.38 0.10
C ALA A 68 19.62 -8.06 0.01
N ALA A 69 19.25 -6.81 -0.27
CA ALA A 69 17.85 -6.41 -0.34
C ALA A 69 17.12 -6.97 -1.58
N VAL A 70 17.82 -7.04 -2.73
CA VAL A 70 17.26 -7.61 -3.97
C VAL A 70 17.14 -9.14 -3.88
N LYS A 71 18.06 -9.84 -3.20
CA LYS A 71 17.91 -11.29 -2.92
C LYS A 71 16.77 -11.59 -1.96
N SER A 72 16.52 -10.72 -0.97
CA SER A 72 15.37 -10.86 -0.07
C SER A 72 14.07 -10.94 -0.84
N ALA A 73 13.87 -10.15 -1.91
CA ALA A 73 12.66 -10.19 -2.75
C ALA A 73 12.40 -11.54 -3.44
N GLY A 74 13.43 -12.37 -3.63
CA GLY A 74 13.31 -13.74 -4.17
C GLY A 74 13.16 -14.84 -3.11
N LEU A 75 13.25 -14.51 -1.82
CA LEU A 75 13.07 -15.47 -0.73
C LEU A 75 11.58 -15.63 -0.43
N SER A 76 11.08 -16.87 -0.52
CA SER A 76 9.68 -17.21 -0.29
C SER A 76 9.21 -16.72 1.09
N PHE A 77 7.95 -16.30 1.14
CA PHE A 77 7.34 -15.79 2.37
C PHE A 77 7.49 -16.78 3.54
N ASP A 78 7.37 -18.08 3.27
CA ASP A 78 7.56 -19.15 4.24
C ASP A 78 8.95 -19.17 4.86
N LEU A 79 9.99 -18.99 4.04
CA LEU A 79 11.37 -19.01 4.50
C LEU A 79 11.69 -17.78 5.36
N ARG A 80 11.16 -16.60 4.99
CA ARG A 80 11.26 -15.41 5.83
C ARG A 80 10.55 -15.61 7.17
N ASN A 81 9.36 -16.19 7.16
CA ASN A 81 8.59 -16.44 8.38
C ASN A 81 9.29 -17.46 9.29
N GLN A 82 9.94 -18.47 8.70
CA GLN A 82 10.75 -19.46 9.41
C GLN A 82 11.99 -18.82 10.06
N VAL A 83 12.72 -17.96 9.35
CA VAL A 83 13.86 -17.21 9.89
C VAL A 83 13.43 -16.34 11.07
N VAL A 84 12.30 -15.63 10.95
CA VAL A 84 11.75 -14.80 12.04
C VAL A 84 11.30 -15.64 13.23
N ALA A 85 10.67 -16.79 12.99
CA ALA A 85 10.27 -17.71 14.05
C ALA A 85 11.49 -18.29 14.80
N MET A 86 12.57 -18.61 14.08
CA MET A 86 13.82 -19.08 14.69
C MET A 86 14.52 -17.97 15.47
N GLY A 87 14.52 -16.73 14.96
CA GLY A 87 14.99 -15.57 15.69
C GLY A 87 14.24 -15.33 17.01
N LYS A 88 12.91 -15.47 17.00
CA LYS A 88 12.08 -15.37 18.21
C LYS A 88 12.36 -16.47 19.23
N LYS A 89 12.78 -17.65 18.78
CA LYS A 89 13.19 -18.78 19.63
C LYS A 89 14.60 -18.61 20.22
N GLY A 90 15.33 -17.55 19.86
CA GLY A 90 16.65 -17.23 20.41
C GLY A 90 17.82 -17.92 19.71
N PHE A 91 17.62 -18.50 18.52
CA PHE A 91 18.71 -19.08 17.73
C PHE A 91 19.66 -17.99 17.22
N LYS A 92 20.96 -18.32 17.16
CA LYS A 92 21.97 -17.38 16.67
C LYS A 92 21.84 -17.20 15.14
N PRO A 93 22.11 -16.01 14.58
CA PRO A 93 22.02 -15.76 13.14
C PRO A 93 22.78 -16.77 12.28
N LEU A 94 23.96 -17.21 12.75
CA LEU A 94 24.80 -18.21 12.10
C LEU A 94 24.15 -19.62 12.05
N GLU A 95 23.39 -19.99 13.07
CA GLU A 95 22.66 -21.26 13.13
C GLU A 95 21.43 -21.23 12.21
N ILE A 96 20.75 -20.09 12.14
CA ILE A 96 19.60 -19.87 11.27
C ILE A 96 20.06 -19.87 9.80
N ALA A 97 21.19 -19.22 9.49
CA ALA A 97 21.82 -19.22 8.17
C ALA A 97 22.11 -20.65 7.69
N ARG A 98 22.70 -21.46 8.57
CA ARG A 98 22.99 -22.87 8.28
C ARG A 98 21.72 -23.71 8.11
N SER A 99 20.67 -23.45 8.89
CA SER A 99 19.42 -24.21 8.87
C SER A 99 18.52 -23.88 7.68
N CYS A 100 18.53 -22.62 7.24
CA CYS A 100 17.70 -22.13 6.13
C CYS A 100 18.47 -22.04 4.80
N GLY A 101 19.76 -22.40 4.78
CA GLY A 101 20.60 -22.34 3.57
C GLY A 101 20.84 -20.90 3.07
N LEU A 102 20.77 -19.92 3.96
CA LEU A 102 20.97 -18.50 3.65
C LEU A 102 22.37 -18.04 4.02
N HIS A 103 22.81 -16.94 3.41
CA HIS A 103 23.99 -16.22 3.88
C HIS A 103 23.65 -15.53 5.21
N GLU A 104 24.58 -15.58 6.18
CA GLU A 104 24.45 -14.92 7.49
C GLU A 104 24.04 -13.44 7.40
N GLY A 105 24.57 -12.69 6.41
CA GLY A 105 24.17 -11.30 6.18
C GLY A 105 22.71 -11.13 5.78
N ASP A 106 22.14 -12.07 5.02
CA ASP A 106 20.72 -12.02 4.63
C ASP A 106 19.79 -12.31 5.82
N VAL A 107 20.23 -13.18 6.73
CA VAL A 107 19.51 -13.52 7.97
C VAL A 107 19.49 -12.32 8.93
N ASP A 108 20.59 -11.61 9.08
CA ASP A 108 20.67 -10.42 9.94
C ASP A 108 19.80 -9.27 9.42
N VAL A 109 19.76 -9.08 8.10
CA VAL A 109 18.84 -8.14 7.44
C VAL A 109 17.38 -8.54 7.66
N LEU A 110 17.04 -9.83 7.54
CA LEU A 110 15.67 -10.31 7.78
C LEU A 110 15.23 -10.12 9.25
N LEU A 111 16.13 -10.39 10.20
CA LEU A 111 15.88 -10.20 11.63
C LEU A 111 15.70 -8.73 12.00
N SER A 112 16.53 -7.84 11.45
CA SER A 112 16.42 -6.39 11.68
C SER A 112 15.15 -5.80 11.07
N MET A 113 14.76 -6.21 9.85
CA MET A 113 13.47 -5.84 9.25
C MET A 113 12.29 -6.29 10.10
N ALA A 114 12.32 -7.52 10.62
CA ALA A 114 11.26 -8.03 11.49
C ALA A 114 11.15 -7.31 12.84
N ARG A 115 12.25 -6.73 13.35
CA ARG A 115 12.23 -5.88 14.55
C ARG A 115 11.60 -4.51 14.24
N LEU A 116 11.90 -3.91 13.09
CA LEU A 116 11.34 -2.63 12.67
C LEU A 116 9.82 -2.72 12.39
N GLN A 117 9.34 -3.84 11.86
CA GLN A 117 7.90 -4.06 11.59
C GLN A 117 7.04 -4.21 12.86
N LYS A 118 7.66 -4.44 14.04
CA LYS A 118 6.94 -4.59 15.31
C LYS A 118 6.80 -3.26 16.08
N SER A 119 7.46 -2.20 15.62
CA SER A 119 7.31 -0.83 16.15
C SER A 119 6.21 -0.07 15.43
#